data_AF-A0ABD0YAG0-F1
#
_entry.id   AF-A0ABD0YAG0-F1
#
_cell.length_a   1.000
_cell.length_b   1.000
_cell.length_c   1.000
_cell.angle_alpha   90.00
_cell.angle_beta   90.00
_cell.angle_gamma   90.00
#
_symmetry.space_group_name_H-M   'P 1'
#
loop_
_entity.id
_entity.type
_entity.pdbx_description
1 polymer ?
#
loop_
_entity_poly.entity_id
_entity_poly.type
_entity_poly.pdbx_seq_one_letter_code
_entity_poly.pdbx_strand_id
1 'polypeptide(L)'
;MSDHVVMGVVGAPGDTVQFAEYIAKNIQLYKMRNGYHLSPSSAAHYTRHNLAEYLRSPNAYNVNLLMAGYDKEAGGELFYMDYLASMHKVKYGTHGYGGLLILGIFDQHYRPDMTVEEAYEVVKMAVAEVHKRLIINLPVFSVQVITADGVKELKHITVDSNAISK
;
A
#
# COMPACT_ATOMS: atom_id res chain seq x y z
N MET A 1 -0.92 8.33 -9.63
CA MET A 1 -2.15 8.06 -8.87
C MET A 1 -2.82 9.39 -8.53
N SER A 2 -2.37 10.14 -7.53
CA SER A 2 -2.65 11.57 -7.36
C SER A 2 -1.67 12.11 -6.31
N ASP A 3 -1.77 13.37 -5.91
CA ASP A 3 -0.86 13.96 -4.91
C ASP A 3 -1.10 13.39 -3.49
N HIS A 4 -2.22 12.69 -3.27
CA HIS A 4 -2.67 12.18 -1.97
C HIS A 4 -3.08 10.70 -1.98
N VAL A 5 -2.83 9.96 -3.08
CA VAL A 5 -3.13 8.53 -3.19
C VAL A 5 -1.92 7.78 -3.74
N VAL A 6 -1.52 6.72 -3.03
CA VAL A 6 -0.44 5.81 -3.41
C VAL A 6 -1.02 4.40 -3.51
N MET A 7 -0.49 3.62 -4.45
CA MET A 7 -0.87 2.24 -4.65
C MET A 7 0.38 1.37 -4.73
N GLY A 8 0.47 0.39 -3.83
CA GLY A 8 1.45 -0.69 -3.90
C GLY A 8 0.82 -1.89 -4.59
N VAL A 9 1.44 -2.41 -5.64
CA VAL A 9 0.93 -3.54 -6.43
C VAL A 9 1.97 -4.65 -6.47
N VAL A 10 1.53 -5.87 -6.17
CA VAL A 10 2.33 -7.09 -6.24
C VAL A 10 1.54 -8.19 -6.95
N GLY A 11 2.19 -9.13 -7.62
CA GLY A 11 1.49 -10.15 -8.39
C GLY A 11 2.31 -10.65 -9.57
N ALA A 12 1.62 -11.12 -10.60
CA ALA A 12 2.25 -11.63 -11.80
C ALA A 12 3.12 -10.53 -12.49
N PRO A 13 4.34 -10.89 -12.95
CA PRO A 13 5.15 -9.99 -13.76
C PRO A 13 4.39 -9.53 -15.01
N GLY A 14 4.48 -8.25 -15.35
CA GLY A 14 3.73 -7.66 -16.46
C GLY A 14 2.37 -7.12 -16.03
N ASP A 15 1.50 -7.97 -15.46
CA ASP A 15 0.17 -7.57 -14.98
C ASP A 15 0.24 -6.43 -13.97
N THR A 16 1.17 -6.54 -13.02
CA THR A 16 1.43 -5.53 -11.98
C THR A 16 1.67 -4.14 -12.55
N VAL A 17 2.57 -4.01 -13.52
CA VAL A 17 2.92 -2.72 -14.14
C VAL A 17 1.76 -2.22 -15.00
N GLN A 18 1.21 -3.09 -15.85
CA GLN A 18 0.15 -2.73 -16.79
C GLN A 18 -1.11 -2.26 -16.05
N PHE A 19 -1.53 -3.00 -15.03
CA PHE A 19 -2.69 -2.64 -14.23
C PHE A 19 -2.43 -1.37 -13.41
N ALA A 20 -1.26 -1.26 -12.80
CA ALA A 20 -0.91 -0.07 -12.01
C ALA A 20 -0.94 1.21 -12.86
N GLU A 21 -0.34 1.16 -14.05
CA GLU A 21 -0.32 2.28 -15.00
C GLU A 21 -1.71 2.59 -15.54
N TYR A 22 -2.48 1.57 -15.93
CA TYR A 22 -3.85 1.72 -16.41
C TYR A 22 -4.71 2.51 -15.41
N ILE A 23 -4.72 2.09 -14.14
CA ILE A 23 -5.48 2.80 -13.11
C ILE A 23 -4.90 4.20 -12.88
N ALA A 24 -3.57 4.34 -12.84
CA ALA A 24 -2.93 5.63 -12.55
C ALA A 24 -3.24 6.69 -13.61
N LYS A 25 -3.26 6.29 -14.89
CA LYS A 25 -3.59 7.20 -16.00
C LYS A 25 -5.07 7.57 -16.02
N ASN A 26 -5.98 6.64 -15.72
CA ASN A 26 -7.41 6.95 -15.67
C ASN A 26 -7.77 7.89 -14.50
N ILE A 27 -7.18 7.70 -13.33
CA ILE A 27 -7.36 8.63 -12.20
C ILE A 27 -6.81 10.01 -12.54
N GLN A 28 -5.64 10.09 -13.20
CA GLN A 28 -5.07 11.36 -13.64
C GLN A 28 -5.94 12.04 -14.70
N LEU A 29 -6.50 11.27 -15.64
CA LEU A 29 -7.43 11.77 -16.64
C LEU A 29 -8.71 12.32 -15.98
N TYR A 30 -9.23 11.65 -14.95
CA TYR A 30 -10.36 12.13 -14.17
C TYR A 30 -10.06 13.50 -13.55
N LYS A 31 -8.88 13.67 -12.93
CA LYS A 31 -8.43 14.96 -12.37
C LYS A 31 -8.42 16.05 -13.44
N MET A 32 -7.85 15.75 -14.61
CA MET A 32 -7.77 16.72 -15.72
C MET A 32 -9.14 17.11 -16.28
N ARG A 33 -10.09 16.17 -16.35
CA ARG A 33 -11.44 16.43 -16.90
C ARG A 33 -12.34 17.21 -15.96
N ASN A 34 -12.28 16.91 -14.66
CA ASN A 34 -13.22 17.46 -13.68
C ASN A 34 -12.64 18.61 -12.84
N GLY A 35 -11.31 18.80 -12.86
CA GLY A 35 -10.63 19.87 -12.12
C GLY A 35 -10.44 19.58 -10.62
N TYR A 36 -10.83 18.40 -10.13
CA TYR A 36 -10.63 17.97 -8.74
C TYR A 36 -10.19 16.50 -8.65
N HIS A 37 -9.66 16.12 -7.49
CA HIS A 37 -9.12 14.79 -7.24
C HIS A 37 -10.18 13.79 -6.78
N LEU A 38 -10.03 12.52 -7.14
CA LEU A 38 -10.79 11.44 -6.50
C LEU A 38 -10.37 11.28 -5.05
N SER A 39 -11.35 11.07 -4.16
CA SER A 39 -11.08 10.61 -2.79
C SER A 39 -10.42 9.22 -2.81
N PRO A 40 -9.61 8.86 -1.79
CA PRO A 40 -8.99 7.54 -1.71
C PRO A 40 -10.01 6.40 -1.80
N SER A 41 -11.15 6.53 -1.12
CA SER A 41 -12.27 5.58 -1.24
C SER A 41 -12.78 5.44 -2.67
N SER A 42 -13.01 6.54 -3.39
CA SER A 42 -13.48 6.49 -4.79
C SER A 42 -12.45 5.83 -5.71
N ALA A 43 -11.17 6.14 -5.53
CA ALA A 43 -10.07 5.51 -6.25
C ALA A 43 -9.99 4.00 -5.97
N ALA A 44 -10.20 3.58 -4.72
CA ALA A 44 -10.20 2.17 -4.34
C ALA A 44 -11.39 1.43 -4.97
N HIS A 45 -12.59 1.99 -4.92
CA HIS A 45 -13.77 1.40 -5.56
C HIS A 45 -13.64 1.31 -7.08
N TYR A 46 -13.07 2.34 -7.73
CA TYR A 46 -12.78 2.32 -9.16
C TYR A 46 -11.78 1.21 -9.52
N THR A 47 -10.70 1.09 -8.74
CA THR A 47 -9.70 0.03 -8.93
C THR A 47 -10.31 -1.36 -8.78
N ARG A 48 -11.07 -1.58 -7.70
CA ARG A 48 -11.77 -2.84 -7.44
C ARG A 48 -12.76 -3.19 -8.56
N HIS A 49 -13.52 -2.21 -9.04
CA HIS A 49 -14.47 -2.43 -10.14
C HIS A 49 -13.76 -2.92 -11.40
N ASN A 50 -12.68 -2.25 -11.82
CA ASN A 50 -11.91 -2.70 -12.99
C ASN A 50 -11.31 -4.09 -12.77
N LEU A 51 -10.73 -4.36 -11.60
CA LEU A 51 -10.17 -5.68 -11.31
C LEU A 51 -11.25 -6.78 -11.39
N ALA A 52 -12.45 -6.52 -10.87
CA ALA A 52 -13.58 -7.45 -10.92
C ALA A 52 -14.13 -7.67 -12.35
N GLU A 53 -14.16 -6.63 -13.19
CA GLU A 53 -14.54 -6.74 -14.60
C GLU A 53 -13.56 -7.62 -15.38
N TYR A 54 -12.26 -7.40 -15.19
CA TYR A 54 -11.23 -8.20 -15.86
C TYR A 54 -11.15 -9.64 -15.33
N LEU A 55 -11.53 -9.89 -14.08
CA LEU A 55 -11.46 -11.21 -13.42
C LEU A 55 -12.17 -12.33 -14.20
N ARG A 56 -13.28 -12.01 -14.88
CA ARG A 56 -14.04 -12.98 -15.69
C ARG A 56 -13.77 -12.88 -17.20
N SER A 57 -12.81 -12.04 -17.59
CA SER A 57 -12.36 -11.90 -18.97
C SER A 57 -11.22 -12.87 -19.28
N PRO A 58 -10.92 -13.13 -20.56
CA PRO A 58 -9.73 -13.91 -20.95
C PRO A 58 -8.39 -13.28 -20.49
N ASN A 59 -8.39 -11.98 -20.17
CA ASN A 59 -7.21 -11.20 -19.78
C ASN A 59 -7.30 -10.80 -18.30
N ALA A 60 -7.55 -11.76 -17.42
CA ALA A 60 -7.63 -11.50 -15.98
C ALA A 60 -6.26 -11.09 -15.41
N TYR A 61 -6.23 -9.99 -14.65
CA TYR A 61 -5.02 -9.53 -13.97
C TYR A 61 -4.81 -10.29 -12.67
N ASN A 62 -3.63 -10.89 -12.50
CA ASN A 62 -3.25 -11.53 -11.24
C ASN A 62 -2.44 -10.55 -10.36
N VAL A 63 -3.15 -9.66 -9.66
CA VAL A 63 -2.54 -8.60 -8.84
C VAL A 63 -3.20 -8.50 -7.47
N ASN A 64 -2.39 -8.29 -6.44
CA ASN A 64 -2.80 -7.90 -5.11
C ASN A 64 -2.30 -6.48 -4.86
N LEU A 65 -3.09 -5.67 -4.17
CA LEU A 65 -2.77 -4.26 -4.01
C LEU A 65 -3.19 -3.70 -2.66
N LEU A 66 -2.39 -2.74 -2.21
CA LEU A 66 -2.70 -1.85 -1.10
C LEU A 66 -2.84 -0.45 -1.68
N MET A 67 -3.97 0.19 -1.40
CA MET A 67 -4.19 1.58 -1.77
C MET A 67 -4.29 2.41 -0.49
N ALA A 68 -3.35 3.33 -0.32
CA ALA A 68 -3.31 4.24 0.80
C ALA A 68 -3.56 5.66 0.29
N GLY A 69 -4.28 6.47 1.06
CA GLY A 69 -4.47 7.86 0.73
C GLY A 69 -4.90 8.69 1.92
N TYR A 70 -4.89 10.00 1.73
CA TYR A 70 -5.37 10.96 2.73
C TYR A 70 -6.51 11.78 2.15
N ASP A 71 -7.62 11.84 2.88
CA ASP A 71 -8.77 12.68 2.59
C ASP A 71 -8.93 13.74 3.68
N LYS A 72 -9.38 14.95 3.32
CA LYS A 72 -9.53 16.05 4.28
C LYS A 72 -10.65 15.80 5.29
N GLU A 73 -11.69 15.08 4.89
CA GLU A 73 -12.86 14.79 5.75
C GLU A 73 -12.67 13.46 6.47
N ALA A 74 -12.21 12.42 5.76
CA ALA A 74 -12.09 11.07 6.31
C ALA A 74 -10.74 10.76 6.95
N GLY A 75 -9.72 11.62 6.78
CA GLY A 75 -8.37 11.40 7.26
C GLY A 75 -7.60 10.36 6.44
N GLY A 76 -6.65 9.67 7.07
CA GLY A 76 -5.87 8.60 6.45
C GLY A 76 -6.71 7.34 6.21
N GLU A 77 -6.68 6.82 5.00
CA GLU A 77 -7.39 5.60 4.61
C GLU A 77 -6.45 4.59 3.98
N LEU A 78 -6.64 3.31 4.32
CA LEU A 78 -5.91 2.18 3.74
C LEU A 78 -6.91 1.11 3.29
N PHE A 79 -6.79 0.70 2.04
CA PHE A 79 -7.61 -0.32 1.40
C PHE A 79 -6.76 -1.51 0.99
N TYR A 80 -7.14 -2.68 1.49
CA TYR A 80 -6.61 -3.97 1.09
C TYR A 80 -7.45 -4.52 -0.06
N MET A 81 -6.80 -4.92 -1.15
CA MET A 81 -7.43 -5.58 -2.28
C MET A 81 -6.65 -6.83 -2.69
N ASP A 82 -7.37 -7.95 -2.86
CA ASP A 82 -6.80 -9.20 -3.35
C ASP A 82 -7.05 -9.40 -4.85
N TYR A 83 -6.40 -10.43 -5.41
CA TYR A 83 -6.53 -10.79 -6.83
C TYR A 83 -7.95 -11.26 -7.24
N LEU A 84 -8.85 -11.49 -6.28
CA LEU A 84 -10.26 -11.81 -6.54
C LEU A 84 -11.15 -10.55 -6.54
N ALA A 85 -10.54 -9.36 -6.47
CA ALA A 85 -11.22 -8.08 -6.36
C ALA A 85 -12.10 -7.95 -5.10
N SER A 86 -11.78 -8.68 -4.03
CA SER A 86 -12.27 -8.37 -2.69
C SER A 86 -11.58 -7.11 -2.18
N MET A 87 -12.32 -6.25 -1.50
CA MET A 87 -11.80 -4.99 -0.97
C MET A 87 -12.24 -4.77 0.47
N HIS A 88 -11.29 -4.44 1.33
CA HIS A 88 -11.53 -4.13 2.74
C HIS A 88 -10.78 -2.86 3.14
N LYS A 89 -11.47 -1.95 3.85
CA LYS A 89 -10.80 -0.85 4.55
C LYS A 89 -10.16 -1.41 5.82
N VAL A 90 -8.85 -1.24 5.97
CA VAL A 90 -8.07 -1.87 7.06
C VAL A 90 -7.22 -0.82 7.79
N LYS A 91 -6.85 -1.12 9.03
CA LYS A 91 -5.95 -0.27 9.85
C LYS A 91 -4.49 -0.43 9.45
N TYR A 92 -4.12 -1.67 9.13
CA TYR A 92 -2.85 -2.12 8.59
C TYR A 92 -3.14 -3.31 7.69
N GLY A 93 -2.28 -3.55 6.70
CA GLY A 93 -2.44 -4.64 5.76
C GLY A 93 -1.14 -4.96 5.07
N THR A 94 -0.95 -6.23 4.73
CA THR A 94 0.28 -6.75 4.13
C THR A 94 -0.05 -7.74 3.03
N HIS A 95 0.77 -7.75 1.98
CA HIS A 95 0.73 -8.79 0.95
C HIS A 95 2.03 -9.57 0.91
N GLY A 96 1.97 -10.78 0.36
CA GLY A 96 3.11 -11.67 0.23
C GLY A 96 3.49 -12.39 1.52
N TYR A 97 4.49 -13.28 1.42
CA TYR A 97 4.88 -14.17 2.51
C TYR A 97 5.47 -13.46 3.73
N GLY A 98 6.13 -12.31 3.53
CA GLY A 98 6.64 -11.50 4.64
C GLY A 98 5.51 -10.99 5.56
N GLY A 99 4.31 -10.77 5.02
CA GLY A 99 3.12 -10.38 5.77
C GLY A 99 2.77 -11.36 6.90
N LEU A 100 2.88 -12.66 6.64
CA LEU A 100 2.57 -13.71 7.62
C LEU A 100 3.43 -13.64 8.88
N LEU A 101 4.64 -13.08 8.78
CA LEU A 101 5.57 -12.96 9.89
C LEU A 101 5.33 -11.70 10.73
N ILE A 102 4.84 -10.63 10.09
CA ILE A 102 4.77 -9.30 10.69
C ILE A 102 3.37 -8.89 11.16
N LEU A 103 2.31 -9.59 10.72
CA LEU A 103 0.95 -9.29 11.16
C LEU A 103 0.82 -9.32 12.69
N GLY A 104 1.47 -10.26 13.38
CA GLY A 104 1.49 -10.31 14.85
C GLY A 104 2.19 -9.10 15.50
N ILE A 105 3.20 -8.52 14.84
CA ILE A 105 3.88 -7.29 15.30
C ILE A 105 2.92 -6.11 15.17
N PHE A 106 2.20 -6.01 14.04
CA PHE A 106 1.19 -4.96 13.87
C PHE A 106 0.03 -5.12 14.87
N ASP A 107 -0.48 -6.33 15.07
CA ASP A 107 -1.54 -6.59 16.07
C ASP A 107 -1.11 -6.17 17.49
N GLN A 108 0.15 -6.42 17.86
CA GLN A 108 0.66 -6.12 19.20
C GLN A 108 0.97 -4.64 19.41
N HIS A 109 1.51 -3.95 18.41
CA HIS A 109 2.09 -2.61 18.57
C HIS A 109 1.25 -1.47 17.98
N TYR A 110 0.29 -1.77 17.12
CA TYR A 110 -0.57 -0.76 16.51
C TYR A 110 -1.42 -0.03 17.56
N ARG A 111 -1.47 1.30 17.47
CA ARG A 111 -2.45 2.15 18.15
C ARG A 111 -3.04 3.17 17.17
N PRO A 112 -4.33 3.53 17.29
CA PRO A 112 -4.97 4.46 16.38
C PRO A 112 -4.44 5.91 16.48
N ASP A 113 -3.78 6.25 17.58
CA ASP A 113 -3.27 7.58 17.93
C ASP A 113 -1.76 7.73 17.74
N MET A 114 -1.13 6.83 16.97
CA MET A 114 0.32 6.85 16.74
C MET A 114 0.77 8.07 15.95
N THR A 115 1.90 8.64 16.35
CA THR A 115 2.66 9.58 15.54
C THR A 115 3.33 8.87 14.36
N VAL A 116 3.77 9.65 13.36
CA VAL A 116 4.47 9.10 12.19
C VAL A 116 5.78 8.42 12.62
N GLU A 117 6.47 8.98 13.61
CA GLU A 117 7.71 8.46 14.17
C GLU A 117 7.48 7.12 14.88
N GLU A 118 6.44 7.01 15.70
CA GLU A 118 6.10 5.74 16.36
C GLU A 118 5.68 4.67 15.35
N ALA A 119 4.90 5.04 14.33
CA ALA A 119 4.51 4.12 13.27
C ALA A 119 5.75 3.63 12.48
N TYR A 120 6.70 4.50 12.22
CA TYR A 120 7.96 4.17 11.55
C TYR A 120 8.80 3.17 12.37
N GLU A 121 8.86 3.31 13.69
CA GLU A 121 9.54 2.33 14.55
C GLU A 121 8.84 0.96 14.55
N VAL A 122 7.50 0.91 14.50
CA VAL A 122 6.77 -0.35 14.34
C VAL A 122 7.07 -1.01 12.99
N VAL A 123 7.16 -0.23 11.91
CA VAL A 123 7.56 -0.75 10.59
C VAL A 123 9.00 -1.26 10.61
N LYS A 124 9.93 -0.59 11.31
CA LYS A 124 11.30 -1.11 11.49
C LYS A 124 11.34 -2.44 12.22
N MET A 125 10.55 -2.62 13.27
CA MET A 125 10.42 -3.91 13.96
C MET A 125 9.90 -5.00 13.01
N ALA A 126 8.89 -4.68 12.20
CA ALA A 126 8.36 -5.59 11.19
C ALA A 126 9.43 -5.99 10.14
N VAL A 127 10.17 -5.01 9.59
CA VAL A 127 11.23 -5.26 8.62
C VAL A 127 12.38 -6.08 9.23
N ALA A 128 12.73 -5.84 10.50
CA ALA A 128 13.73 -6.63 11.20
C ALA A 128 13.33 -8.11 11.31
N GLU A 129 12.05 -8.40 11.57
CA GLU A 129 11.55 -9.78 11.62
C GLU A 129 11.54 -10.43 10.23
N VAL A 130 11.23 -9.67 9.18
CA VAL A 130 11.35 -10.14 7.79
C VAL A 130 12.80 -10.50 7.46
N HIS A 131 13.78 -9.62 7.72
CA HIS A 131 15.19 -9.92 7.48
C HIS A 131 15.68 -11.15 8.26
N LYS A 132 15.15 -11.36 9.46
CA LYS A 132 15.57 -12.46 10.34
C LYS A 132 14.98 -13.81 9.94
N ARG A 133 13.72 -13.86 9.51
CA ARG A 133 12.96 -15.11 9.36
C ARG A 133 12.53 -15.44 7.94
N LEU A 134 12.45 -14.45 7.05
CA LEU A 134 12.12 -14.72 5.65
C LEU A 134 13.37 -15.30 4.95
N ILE A 135 13.19 -16.42 4.26
CA ILE A 135 14.28 -17.08 3.52
C ILE A 135 14.76 -16.22 2.34
N ILE A 136 13.87 -15.37 1.82
CA ILE A 136 14.16 -14.45 0.71
C ILE A 136 14.88 -13.22 1.26
N ASN A 137 16.04 -12.91 0.68
CA ASN A 137 16.79 -11.70 1.01
C ASN A 137 16.13 -10.47 0.39
N LEU A 138 15.69 -9.54 1.24
CA LEU A 138 15.11 -8.25 0.86
C LEU A 138 15.96 -7.15 1.53
N PRO A 139 16.97 -6.57 0.87
CA PRO A 139 17.97 -5.76 1.56
C PRO A 139 17.51 -4.34 1.93
N VAL A 140 16.55 -3.79 1.19
CA VAL A 140 16.12 -2.39 1.31
C VAL A 140 14.59 -2.31 1.19
N PHE A 141 13.97 -1.59 2.11
CA PHE A 141 12.55 -1.26 2.08
C PHE A 141 12.37 0.26 1.94
N SER A 142 11.70 0.68 0.87
CA SER A 142 11.30 2.07 0.67
C SER A 142 10.06 2.37 1.52
N VAL A 143 10.03 3.54 2.16
CA VAL A 143 8.95 3.94 3.07
C VAL A 143 8.39 5.28 2.64
N GLN A 144 7.06 5.33 2.49
CA GLN A 144 6.34 6.54 2.14
C GLN A 144 5.24 6.81 3.17
N VAL A 145 5.04 8.08 3.49
CA VAL A 145 4.02 8.56 4.40
C VAL A 145 3.11 9.51 3.65
N ILE A 146 1.81 9.36 3.86
CA ILE A 146 0.78 10.15 3.19
C ILE A 146 0.07 10.99 4.26
N THR A 147 0.11 12.31 4.10
CA THR A 147 -0.49 13.28 5.03
C THR A 147 -1.34 14.29 4.26
N ALA A 148 -1.95 15.25 4.96
CA ALA A 148 -2.64 16.37 4.33
C ALA A 148 -1.76 17.14 3.35
N ASP A 149 -0.45 17.22 3.62
CA ASP A 149 0.54 17.90 2.77
C ASP A 149 0.89 17.11 1.50
N GLY A 150 0.40 15.87 1.38
CA GLY A 150 0.72 14.94 0.29
C GLY A 150 1.65 13.80 0.72
N VAL A 151 2.27 13.17 -0.28
CA VAL A 151 3.17 12.02 -0.11
C VAL A 151 4.60 12.50 0.18
N LYS A 152 5.18 12.03 1.29
CA LYS A 152 6.57 12.28 1.69
C LYS A 152 7.32 10.95 1.77
N GLU A 153 8.52 10.89 1.23
CA GLU A 153 9.40 9.73 1.36
C GLU A 153 10.19 9.82 2.66
N LEU A 154 10.20 8.73 3.43
CA LEU A 154 11.02 8.60 4.63
C LEU A 154 12.32 7.86 4.31
N LYS A 155 13.22 7.83 5.29
CA LYS A 155 14.46 7.05 5.19
C LYS A 155 14.13 5.61 4.87
N HIS A 156 14.90 5.01 3.95
CA HIS A 156 14.79 3.60 3.64
C HIS A 156 15.24 2.78 4.84
N ILE A 157 14.57 1.65 5.07
CA ILE A 157 14.95 0.71 6.12
C ILE A 157 15.84 -0.36 5.48
N THR A 158 17.07 -0.47 5.98
CA THR A 158 18.08 -1.43 5.52
C THR A 158 18.45 -2.39 6.64
N VAL A 159 19.16 -3.46 6.31
CA VAL A 159 19.66 -4.44 7.30
C VAL A 159 20.49 -3.76 8.40
N ASP A 160 21.33 -2.79 8.04
CA ASP A 160 22.21 -2.07 8.99
C ASP A 160 21.43 -1.12 9.91
N SER A 161 20.32 -0.55 9.43
CA SER A 161 19.47 0.34 10.24
C SER A 161 18.81 -0.37 11.42
N ASN A 162 18.76 -1.71 11.41
CA ASN A 162 18.24 -2.55 12.48
C ASN A 162 19.32 -3.03 13.46
N ALA A 163 20.61 -2.82 13.16
CA ALA A 163 21.71 -3.25 14.02
C ALA A 163 22.00 -2.30 15.19
N ILE A 164 21.40 -1.10 15.19
CA ILE A 164 21.70 -0.02 16.15
C ILE A 164 20.79 -0.07 17.41
N SER A 165 19.79 -0.96 17.46
CA SER A 165 18.86 -1.06 18.61
C SER A 165 19.12 -2.24 19.56
N LYS A 166 20.34 -2.78 19.59
CA LYS A 166 20.77 -3.78 20.58
C LYS A 166 21.68 -3.19 21.63
#